data_AF-A0A7S0ZPF4-F1
#
_entry.id   AF-A0A7S0ZPF4-F1
#
_cell.length_a   1.000
_cell.length_b   1.000
_cell.length_c   1.000
_cell.angle_alpha   90.00
_cell.angle_beta   90.00
_cell.angle_gamma   90.00
#
_symmetry.space_group_name_H-M   'P 1'
#
loop_
_entity.id
_entity.type
_entity.pdbx_description
1 polymer ?
#
loop_
_entity_poly.entity_id
_entity_poly.type
_entity_poly.pdbx_seq_one_letter_code
_entity_poly.pdbx_strand_id
1 'polypeptide(L)'
;MDAVAERAVSAISAVYGPTSKDTQLVAAREAYDVLCRHPKALELAFRLAETRQRYEIQRLGFQVLLSALRTTPSPLSEVEKGQARTRLVGLIGADRWECPAYVRVKFAEVVVELAQ
;
A
#
# COMPACT_ATOMS: atom_id res chain seq x y z
N MET A 1 -12.52 -9.28 -3.97
CA MET A 1 -11.13 -8.85 -3.74
C MET A 1 -10.47 -10.00 -2.96
N ASP A 2 -9.16 -10.05 -2.72
CA ASP A 2 -8.61 -11.16 -1.92
C ASP A 2 -9.04 -10.99 -0.46
N ALA A 3 -9.42 -12.07 0.23
CA ALA A 3 -9.95 -12.01 1.61
C ALA A 3 -8.95 -11.36 2.59
N VAL A 4 -7.65 -11.51 2.37
CA VAL A 4 -6.61 -10.87 3.20
C VAL A 4 -6.59 -9.37 2.97
N ALA A 5 -6.69 -8.92 1.72
CA ALA A 5 -6.77 -7.50 1.40
C ALA A 5 -8.07 -6.87 1.90
N GLU A 6 -9.20 -7.58 1.81
CA GLU A 6 -10.49 -7.12 2.35
C GLU A 6 -10.42 -6.95 3.88
N ARG A 7 -9.79 -7.89 4.58
CA ARG A 7 -9.57 -7.79 6.03
C ARG A 7 -8.69 -6.61 6.39
N ALA A 8 -7.59 -6.40 5.67
CA ALA A 8 -6.70 -5.26 5.89
C ALA A 8 -7.42 -3.92 5.63
N VAL A 9 -8.17 -3.82 4.53
CA VAL A 9 -8.99 -2.65 4.21
C VAL A 9 -10.02 -2.36 5.31
N SER A 10 -10.72 -3.39 5.78
CA SER A 10 -11.72 -3.25 6.84
C SER A 10 -11.09 -2.76 8.14
N ALA A 11 -9.97 -3.38 8.55
CA ALA A 11 -9.27 -3.01 9.77
C ALA A 11 -8.71 -1.57 9.71
N ILE A 12 -8.13 -1.16 8.57
CA ILE A 12 -7.68 0.22 8.38
C ILE A 12 -8.85 1.20 8.38
N SER A 13 -9.95 0.87 7.70
CA SER A 13 -11.14 1.74 7.69
C SER A 13 -11.69 1.94 9.11
N ALA A 14 -11.66 0.90 9.95
CA ALA A 14 -12.11 0.98 11.34
C ALA A 14 -11.25 1.92 12.21
N VAL A 15 -9.95 2.06 11.90
CA VAL A 15 -9.05 2.99 12.60
C VAL A 15 -9.43 4.44 12.37
N TYR A 16 -9.92 4.78 11.17
CA TYR A 16 -10.36 6.13 10.83
C TYR A 16 -11.85 6.37 11.08
N GLY A 17 -12.56 5.37 11.64
CA GLY A 17 -13.96 5.50 12.03
C GLY A 17 -14.16 6.36 13.28
N PRO A 18 -15.39 6.85 13.52
CA PRO A 18 -15.71 7.78 14.61
C PRO A 18 -15.52 7.18 16.02
N THR A 19 -15.44 5.85 16.13
CA THR A 19 -15.31 5.11 17.39
C THR A 19 -14.02 4.30 17.46
N SER A 20 -12.93 4.82 16.88
CA SER A 20 -11.63 4.17 16.93
C SER A 20 -11.14 4.02 18.37
N LYS A 21 -10.69 2.82 18.74
CA LYS A 21 -10.06 2.52 20.03
C LYS A 21 -8.72 1.81 19.77
N ASP A 22 -7.90 1.66 20.81
CA ASP A 22 -6.61 0.97 20.71
C ASP A 22 -6.72 -0.43 20.12
N THR A 23 -7.84 -1.13 20.38
CA THR A 23 -8.14 -2.45 19.79
C THR A 23 -8.17 -2.45 18.26
N GLN A 24 -8.63 -1.37 17.64
CA GLN A 24 -8.67 -1.24 16.17
C GLN A 24 -7.28 -1.00 15.60
N LEU A 25 -6.41 -0.26 16.31
CA LEU A 25 -5.02 -0.06 15.91
C LEU A 25 -4.23 -1.38 15.92
N VAL A 26 -4.44 -2.20 16.95
CA VAL A 26 -3.84 -3.55 17.03
C VAL A 26 -4.32 -4.43 15.87
N ALA A 27 -5.64 -4.49 15.65
CA ALA A 27 -6.21 -5.30 14.56
C ALA A 27 -5.74 -4.83 13.17
N ALA A 28 -5.63 -3.51 12.96
CA ALA A 28 -5.09 -2.91 11.74
C ALA A 28 -3.63 -3.30 11.50
N ARG A 29 -2.81 -3.27 12.55
CA ARG A 29 -1.41 -3.67 12.49
C ARG A 29 -1.24 -5.16 12.17
N GLU A 30 -2.00 -6.02 12.84
CA GLU A 30 -2.00 -7.45 12.56
C GLU A 30 -2.42 -7.75 11.12
N ALA A 31 -3.49 -7.09 10.64
CA ALA A 31 -3.96 -7.28 9.26
C ALA A 31 -2.93 -6.78 8.24
N TYR A 32 -2.23 -5.68 8.53
CA TYR A 32 -1.10 -5.20 7.73
C TYR A 32 0.04 -6.22 7.68
N ASP A 33 0.46 -6.75 8.83
CA ASP A 33 1.56 -7.73 8.90
C ASP A 33 1.22 -9.01 8.12
N VAL A 34 -0.03 -9.47 8.19
CA VAL A 34 -0.52 -10.62 7.40
C VAL A 34 -0.52 -10.29 5.91
N LEU A 35 -0.98 -9.10 5.50
CA LEU A 35 -0.99 -8.68 4.10
C LEU A 35 0.42 -8.60 3.52
N CYS A 36 1.39 -8.08 4.27
CA CYS A 36 2.80 -7.99 3.84
C CYS A 36 3.46 -9.35 3.63
N ARG A 37 3.00 -10.40 4.32
CA ARG A 37 3.53 -11.77 4.18
C ARG A 37 2.76 -12.61 3.17
N HIS A 38 1.70 -12.06 2.58
CA HIS A 38 0.86 -12.80 1.64
C HIS A 38 1.61 -13.08 0.33
N PRO A 39 1.48 -14.27 -0.30
CA PRO A 39 2.15 -14.57 -1.56
C PRO A 39 1.81 -13.60 -2.70
N LYS A 40 0.63 -12.97 -2.63
CA LYS A 40 0.17 -11.94 -3.58
C LYS A 40 0.30 -10.51 -3.06
N ALA A 41 1.13 -10.27 -2.03
CA ALA A 41 1.25 -8.97 -1.38
C ALA A 41 1.50 -7.84 -2.40
N LEU A 42 2.38 -8.06 -3.38
CA LEU A 42 2.69 -7.07 -4.42
C LEU A 42 1.48 -6.72 -5.29
N GLU A 43 0.78 -7.74 -5.82
CA GLU A 43 -0.43 -7.54 -6.64
C GLU A 43 -1.50 -6.79 -5.85
N LEU A 44 -1.73 -7.20 -4.60
CA LEU A 44 -2.71 -6.58 -3.72
C LEU A 44 -2.31 -5.15 -3.38
N ALA A 45 -1.03 -4.89 -3.13
CA ALA A 45 -0.54 -3.56 -2.81
C ALA A 45 -0.76 -2.57 -3.97
N PHE A 46 -0.55 -2.99 -5.23
CA PHE A 46 -0.91 -2.15 -6.39
C PHE A 46 -2.41 -1.89 -6.48
N ARG A 47 -3.24 -2.92 -6.31
CA ARG A 47 -4.70 -2.73 -6.34
C ARG A 47 -5.18 -1.75 -5.26
N LEU A 48 -4.59 -1.82 -4.07
CA LEU A 48 -4.87 -0.88 -2.98
C LEU A 48 -4.37 0.52 -3.32
N ALA A 49 -3.14 0.66 -3.84
CA ALA A 49 -2.54 1.93 -4.23
C ALA A 49 -3.26 2.63 -5.41
N GLU A 50 -3.89 1.86 -6.29
CA GLU A 50 -4.67 2.38 -7.43
C GLU A 50 -6.11 2.81 -7.01
N THR A 51 -6.51 2.58 -5.76
CA THR A 51 -7.85 2.94 -5.25
C THR A 51 -8.00 4.46 -5.13
N ARG A 52 -8.97 5.04 -5.85
CA ARG A 52 -9.17 6.50 -5.94
C ARG A 52 -10.07 7.11 -4.86
N GLN A 53 -10.89 6.31 -4.18
CA GLN A 53 -11.96 6.83 -3.32
C GLN A 53 -11.63 6.82 -1.82
N ARG A 54 -10.54 6.18 -1.43
CA ARG A 54 -10.19 5.95 -0.03
C ARG A 54 -8.68 6.10 0.15
N TYR A 55 -8.27 7.31 0.52
CA TYR A 55 -6.86 7.70 0.61
C TYR A 55 -6.07 6.91 1.67
N GLU A 56 -6.75 6.46 2.73
CA GLU A 56 -6.21 5.57 3.74
C GLU A 56 -5.88 4.18 3.17
N ILE A 57 -6.69 3.67 2.25
CA ILE A 57 -6.44 2.42 1.52
C ILE A 57 -5.31 2.60 0.52
N GLN A 58 -5.32 3.72 -0.21
CA GLN A 58 -4.24 4.05 -1.13
C GLN A 58 -2.89 4.14 -0.41
N ARG A 59 -2.87 4.80 0.75
CA ARG A 59 -1.70 4.86 1.63
C ARG A 59 -1.27 3.47 2.09
N LEU A 60 -2.20 2.62 2.50
CA LEU A 60 -1.92 1.22 2.89
C LEU A 60 -1.22 0.48 1.74
N GLY A 61 -1.70 0.62 0.51
CA GLY A 61 -1.07 0.03 -0.67
C GLY A 61 0.39 0.44 -0.82
N PHE A 62 0.69 1.74 -0.72
CA PHE A 62 2.08 2.23 -0.76
C PHE A 62 2.93 1.73 0.42
N GLN A 63 2.35 1.61 1.62
CA GLN A 63 3.07 1.07 2.79
C GLN A 63 3.47 -0.40 2.58
N VAL A 64 2.57 -1.22 2.02
CA VAL A 64 2.89 -2.63 1.71
C VAL A 64 3.98 -2.72 0.64
N LEU A 65 3.92 -1.88 -0.41
CA LEU A 65 4.99 -1.80 -1.42
C LEU A 65 6.34 -1.44 -0.81
N LEU A 66 6.37 -0.42 0.06
CA LEU A 66 7.58 -0.02 0.80
C LEU A 66 8.12 -1.15 1.67
N SER A 67 7.25 -1.88 2.36
CA SER A 67 7.65 -3.01 3.19
C SER A 67 8.33 -4.10 2.36
N ALA A 68 7.78 -4.41 1.17
CA ALA A 68 8.38 -5.38 0.26
C ALA A 68 9.73 -4.88 -0.27
N LEU A 69 9.84 -3.61 -0.65
CA LEU A 69 11.08 -3.05 -1.19
C LEU A 69 12.22 -3.00 -0.16
N ARG A 70 11.89 -2.67 1.10
CA ARG A 70 12.87 -2.56 2.20
C ARG A 70 13.25 -3.87 2.88
N THR A 71 12.57 -4.96 2.55
CA THR A 71 12.94 -6.28 3.09
C THR A 71 14.26 -6.71 2.45
N THR A 72 15.19 -7.27 3.23
CA THR A 72 16.49 -7.74 2.75
C THR A 72 16.67 -9.24 3.07
N PRO A 73 16.89 -10.12 2.07
CA PRO A 73 16.86 -9.83 0.64
C PRO A 73 15.45 -9.43 0.17
N SER A 74 15.38 -8.56 -0.84
CA SER A 74 14.08 -8.12 -1.35
C SER A 74 13.32 -9.30 -1.93
N PRO A 75 12.04 -9.52 -1.55
CA PRO A 75 11.19 -10.52 -2.17
C PRO A 75 10.84 -10.15 -3.63
N LEU A 76 11.16 -8.94 -4.09
CA LEU A 76 10.84 -8.46 -5.44
C LEU A 76 12.01 -8.71 -6.39
N SER A 77 11.71 -9.41 -7.48
CA SER A 77 12.62 -9.52 -8.61
C SER A 77 12.81 -8.17 -9.32
N GLU A 78 13.89 -8.03 -10.09
CA GLU A 78 14.13 -6.83 -10.91
C GLU A 78 13.01 -6.58 -11.95
N VAL A 79 12.39 -7.64 -12.45
CA VAL A 79 11.22 -7.55 -13.35
C VAL A 79 10.04 -6.93 -12.61
N GLU A 80 9.75 -7.38 -11.39
CA GLU A 80 8.67 -6.83 -10.56
C GLU A 80 8.94 -5.38 -10.15
N LYS A 81 10.19 -5.02 -9.85
CA LYS A 81 10.59 -3.63 -9.62
C LYS A 81 10.39 -2.77 -10.88
N GLY A 82 10.73 -3.28 -12.06
CA GLY A 82 10.49 -2.59 -13.33
C GLY A 82 9.00 -2.36 -13.62
N GLN A 83 8.17 -3.38 -13.36
CA GLN A 83 6.71 -3.26 -13.44
C GLN A 83 6.17 -2.24 -12.43
N ALA A 84 6.69 -2.25 -11.20
CA ALA A 84 6.35 -1.30 -10.16
C ALA A 84 6.60 0.15 -10.59
N ARG A 85 7.82 0.42 -11.11
CA ARG A 85 8.17 1.75 -11.65
C ARG A 85 7.19 2.18 -12.74
N THR A 86 6.89 1.29 -13.70
CA THR A 86 5.98 1.58 -14.81
C THR A 86 4.57 1.94 -14.32
N ARG A 87 4.01 1.17 -13.38
CA ARG A 87 2.67 1.44 -12.81
C ARG A 87 2.63 2.75 -12.03
N LEU A 88 3.66 3.04 -11.24
CA LEU A 88 3.75 4.29 -10.47
C LEU A 88 3.87 5.52 -11.37
N VAL A 89 4.62 5.44 -12.46
CA VAL A 89 4.67 6.51 -13.47
C VAL A 89 3.30 6.70 -14.12
N GLY A 90 2.59 5.60 -14.43
CA GLY A 90 1.21 5.64 -14.93
C GLY A 90 0.24 6.33 -13.97
N LEU A 91 0.43 6.20 -12.65
CA LEU A 91 -0.37 6.91 -11.64
C LEU A 91 -0.14 8.42 -11.66
N ILE A 92 1.07 8.88 -11.94
CA ILE A 92 1.38 10.32 -12.07
C ILE A 92 0.83 10.87 -13.39
N GLY A 93 1.03 10.13 -14.49
CA GLY A 93 0.63 10.57 -15.83
C GLY A 93 -0.88 10.55 -16.07
N ALA A 94 -1.66 9.86 -15.23
CA ALA A 94 -3.10 10.01 -15.19
C ALA A 94 -3.44 11.37 -14.55
N ASP A 95 -3.62 12.37 -15.41
CA ASP A 95 -3.60 13.83 -15.25
C ASP A 95 -4.49 14.50 -14.15
N ARG A 96 -4.91 13.77 -13.10
CA ARG A 96 -5.62 14.30 -11.92
C ARG A 96 -5.37 13.42 -10.68
N TRP A 97 -4.13 13.06 -10.38
CA TRP A 97 -3.86 12.39 -9.10
C TRP A 97 -3.84 13.40 -7.95
N GLU A 98 -5.04 13.89 -7.62
CA GLU A 98 -5.32 14.69 -6.43
C GLU A 98 -5.41 13.75 -5.23
N CYS A 99 -4.34 13.65 -4.46
CA CYS A 99 -4.36 12.96 -3.18
C CYS A 99 -3.75 13.83 -2.06
N PRO A 100 -4.15 13.61 -0.80
CA PRO A 100 -3.62 14.35 0.34
C PRO A 100 -2.09 14.21 0.47
N ALA A 101 -1.46 15.20 1.13
CA ALA A 101 -0.02 15.23 1.33
C ALA A 101 0.54 13.93 1.96
N TYR A 102 -0.17 13.35 2.93
CA TYR A 102 0.27 12.11 3.59
C TYR A 102 0.32 10.89 2.65
N VAL A 103 -0.49 10.86 1.59
CA VAL A 103 -0.44 9.81 0.56
C VAL A 103 0.72 10.07 -0.39
N ARG A 104 0.89 11.32 -0.85
CA ARG A 104 1.99 11.73 -1.73
C ARG A 104 3.36 11.44 -1.13
N VAL A 105 3.53 11.69 0.17
CA VAL A 105 4.77 11.37 0.90
C VAL A 105 5.06 9.86 0.81
N LYS A 106 4.06 9.01 1.04
CA LYS A 106 4.27 7.56 0.98
C LYS A 106 4.55 7.06 -0.43
N PHE A 107 3.91 7.64 -1.43
CA PHE A 107 4.27 7.37 -2.81
C PHE A 107 5.70 7.79 -3.16
N ALA A 108 6.13 8.99 -2.75
CA ALA A 108 7.48 9.46 -2.98
C ALA A 108 8.52 8.54 -2.32
N GLU A 109 8.25 8.06 -1.11
CA GLU A 109 9.09 7.05 -0.45
C GLU A 109 9.21 5.76 -1.29
N VAL A 110 8.11 5.25 -1.87
CA VAL A 110 8.15 4.06 -2.76
C VAL A 110 9.02 4.35 -4.00
N VAL A 111 8.86 5.52 -4.60
CA VAL A 111 9.64 5.92 -5.79
C VAL A 111 11.13 6.01 -5.49
N VAL A 112 11.51 6.61 -4.35
CA VAL A 112 12.90 6.70 -3.91
C VAL A 112 13.48 5.32 -3.66
N GLU A 113 12.75 4.44 -2.98
CA GLU A 113 13.20 3.08 -2.68
C GLU A 113 13.39 2.25 -3.96
N LEU A 114 12.51 2.43 -4.95
CA LEU A 114 12.65 1.80 -6.26
C LEU A 114 13.83 2.35 -7.07
N ALA A 115 14.41 3.50 -6.73
CA ALA A 115 15.52 4.10 -7.48
C ALA A 115 16.91 3.68 -6.98
N GLN A 116 16.99 3.01 -5.82
CA GLN A 116 18.21 2.42 -5.27
C GLN A 116 18.56 1.10 -5.97
#